data_AF-A0A8W8KNH7-F1
#
_entry.id   AF-A0A8W8KNH7-F1
#
_cell.length_a   1.000
_cell.length_b   1.000
_cell.length_c   1.000
_cell.angle_alpha   90.00
_cell.angle_beta   90.00
_cell.angle_gamma   90.00
#
_symmetry.space_group_name_H-M   'P 1'
#
loop_
_entity.id
_entity.type
_entity.pdbx_description
1 polymer ?
#
loop_
_entity_poly.entity_id
_entity_poly.type
_entity_poly.pdbx_seq_one_letter_code
_entity_poly.pdbx_strand_id
1 'polypeptide(L)'
;MNILFTSLWTVLLLGRMVRSQQLQRRDILNYLLNSSAYDARIAPDYEKDVATEVDVQLFVTSIDSINAISMDYSMNVFLRQTWRDSRLNFSHISNISVLELDQRRIDDVWVPDTYFQNEKSASVHTVTVPNKLLHIYNDGFVIYSIRLSLTLSCIMDLRFFPMDDQTCSIFMESYGYSIENVALKWNPDDPVIFGLDDNDEQTYRSSISTNLWKPRAALQSTLLVRFYFYVSVTLSRVS
;
A
#
# COMPACT_ATOMS: atom_id res chain seq x y z
N MET A 1 44.36 6.09 -59.85
CA MET A 1 43.28 5.10 -59.62
C MET A 1 43.34 4.60 -58.18
N ASN A 2 43.08 5.46 -57.18
CA ASN A 2 43.18 5.09 -55.75
C ASN A 2 42.36 6.01 -54.79
N ILE A 3 41.41 6.79 -55.30
CA ILE A 3 40.65 7.77 -54.48
C ILE A 3 39.25 7.23 -54.10
N LEU A 4 38.82 6.10 -54.67
CA LEU A 4 37.50 5.50 -54.39
C LEU A 4 37.49 4.50 -53.22
N PHE A 5 38.64 4.14 -52.65
CA PHE A 5 38.72 3.16 -51.55
C PHE A 5 38.70 3.78 -50.14
N THR A 6 38.94 5.08 -50.01
CA THR A 6 38.91 5.77 -48.70
C THR A 6 37.50 6.17 -48.27
N SER A 7 36.56 6.34 -49.20
CA SER A 7 35.18 6.75 -48.90
C SER A 7 34.32 5.62 -48.33
N LEU A 8 34.58 4.36 -48.71
CA LEU A 8 33.84 3.21 -48.16
C LEU A 8 34.20 2.94 -46.70
N TRP A 9 35.48 3.13 -46.32
CA TRP A 9 35.92 2.95 -44.94
C TRP A 9 35.43 4.05 -44.00
N THR A 10 35.27 5.29 -44.48
CA THR A 10 34.66 6.38 -43.70
C THR A 10 33.16 6.19 -43.44
N VAL A 11 32.43 5.60 -44.40
CA VAL A 11 31.00 5.28 -44.22
C VAL A 11 30.81 4.07 -43.29
N LEU A 12 31.70 3.08 -43.35
CA LEU A 12 31.71 1.93 -42.42
C LEU A 12 32.11 2.30 -40.98
N LEU A 13 32.92 3.35 -40.80
CA LEU A 13 33.26 3.89 -39.47
C LEU A 13 32.16 4.80 -38.88
N LEU A 14 31.38 5.49 -39.72
CA LEU A 14 30.17 6.20 -39.28
C LEU A 14 28.98 5.26 -39.02
N GLY A 15 28.99 4.06 -39.59
CA GLY A 15 28.00 3.01 -39.34
C GLY A 15 28.20 2.23 -38.03
N ARG A 16 29.27 2.52 -37.25
CA ARG A 16 29.52 1.88 -35.95
C ARG A 16 29.16 2.82 -34.81
N MET A 17 28.18 2.35 -34.02
CA MET A 17 27.70 2.88 -32.74
C MET A 17 26.66 4.02 -32.80
N VAL A 18 25.46 3.71 -33.28
CA VAL A 18 24.29 4.06 -32.45
C VAL A 18 24.36 3.12 -31.25
N ARG A 19 25.16 3.48 -30.25
CA ARG A 19 25.08 2.86 -28.93
C ARG A 19 23.69 3.26 -28.44
N SER A 20 22.76 2.31 -28.31
CA SER A 20 21.51 2.61 -27.61
C SER A 20 21.92 3.06 -26.21
N GLN A 21 21.82 4.36 -25.95
CA GLN A 21 21.96 4.85 -24.60
C GLN A 21 20.75 4.31 -23.87
N GLN A 22 20.95 3.26 -23.08
CA GLN A 22 19.94 2.79 -22.16
C GLN A 22 19.60 3.97 -21.24
N LEU A 23 18.33 4.38 -21.27
CA LEU A 23 17.83 5.47 -20.44
C LEU A 23 18.08 5.14 -18.97
N GLN A 24 18.62 6.10 -18.22
CA GLN A 24 18.85 5.93 -16.80
C GLN A 24 17.53 5.96 -16.02
N ARG A 25 17.49 5.35 -14.83
CA ARG A 25 16.30 5.34 -13.95
C ARG A 25 15.70 6.73 -13.72
N ARG A 26 16.57 7.73 -13.50
CA ARG A 26 16.17 9.13 -13.31
C ARG A 26 15.43 9.69 -14.53
N ASP A 27 15.93 9.41 -15.72
CA ASP A 27 15.35 9.94 -16.96
C ASP A 27 14.00 9.28 -17.25
N ILE A 28 13.87 7.98 -16.97
CA ILE A 28 12.60 7.25 -17.05
C ILE A 28 11.58 7.84 -16.05
N LEU A 29 11.99 8.04 -14.79
CA LEU A 29 11.11 8.60 -13.76
C LEU A 29 10.60 9.99 -14.15
N ASN A 30 11.49 10.87 -14.64
CA ASN A 30 11.11 12.19 -15.11
C ASN A 30 10.20 12.13 -16.34
N TYR A 31 10.45 11.20 -17.25
CA TYR A 31 9.60 10.99 -18.42
C TYR A 31 8.18 10.56 -18.03
N LEU A 32 8.04 9.66 -17.05
CA LEU A 32 6.74 9.19 -16.58
C LEU A 32 5.97 10.27 -15.82
N LEU A 33 6.61 10.91 -14.83
CA LEU A 33 5.91 11.79 -13.89
C LEU A 33 5.71 13.22 -14.40
N ASN A 34 6.55 13.70 -15.32
CA ASN A 34 6.40 15.04 -15.91
C ASN A 34 5.74 15.01 -17.29
N SER A 35 5.24 13.85 -17.74
CA SER A 35 4.46 13.76 -18.97
C SER A 35 3.16 14.52 -18.81
N SER A 36 2.72 15.22 -19.86
CA SER A 36 1.39 15.87 -19.86
C SER A 36 0.24 14.88 -19.73
N ALA A 37 0.50 13.58 -19.91
CA ALA A 37 -0.48 12.51 -19.73
C ALA A 37 -0.59 12.00 -18.29
N TYR A 38 0.33 12.38 -17.39
CA TYR A 38 0.31 11.93 -16.00
C TYR A 38 -0.17 13.05 -15.07
N ASP A 39 -1.30 12.81 -14.41
CA ASP A 39 -1.81 13.68 -13.35
C ASP A 39 -2.09 12.82 -12.11
N ALA A 40 -1.30 13.02 -11.05
CA ALA A 40 -1.39 12.30 -9.79
C ALA A 40 -2.68 12.61 -9.02
N ARG A 41 -3.44 13.64 -9.41
CA ARG A 41 -4.72 14.01 -8.76
C ARG A 41 -5.89 13.17 -9.27
N ILE A 42 -5.69 12.39 -10.33
CA ILE A 42 -6.73 11.60 -11.00
C ILE A 42 -6.38 10.11 -10.85
N ALA A 43 -7.37 9.32 -10.44
CA ALA A 43 -7.24 7.87 -10.33
C ALA A 43 -6.89 7.23 -11.69
N PRO A 44 -6.09 6.15 -11.73
CA PRO A 44 -5.56 5.58 -12.97
C PRO A 44 -6.60 5.23 -14.04
N ASP A 45 -7.75 4.70 -13.64
CA ASP A 45 -8.79 4.20 -14.56
C ASP A 45 -10.02 5.11 -14.66
N TYR A 46 -9.92 6.34 -14.14
CA TYR A 46 -11.02 7.31 -14.11
C TYR A 46 -11.65 7.53 -15.49
N GLU A 47 -10.84 7.78 -16.52
CA GLU A 47 -11.31 8.04 -17.90
C GLU A 47 -11.87 6.78 -18.59
N LYS A 48 -11.68 5.59 -18.02
CA LYS A 48 -12.17 4.33 -18.57
C LYS A 48 -13.55 3.94 -18.00
N ASP A 49 -14.08 4.74 -17.07
CA ASP A 49 -15.29 4.41 -16.29
C ASP A 49 -15.22 3.04 -15.61
N VAL A 50 -14.02 2.66 -15.15
CA VAL A 50 -13.76 1.42 -14.42
C VAL A 50 -13.06 1.73 -13.11
N ALA A 51 -13.45 1.06 -12.03
CA ALA A 51 -12.83 1.24 -10.73
C ALA A 51 -11.37 0.77 -10.76
N THR A 52 -10.46 1.61 -10.29
CA THR A 52 -9.10 1.18 -9.97
C THR A 52 -9.15 0.24 -8.77
N GLU A 53 -8.78 -1.01 -9.00
CA GLU A 53 -8.71 -2.03 -7.96
C GLU A 53 -7.42 -1.87 -7.16
N VAL A 54 -7.58 -1.77 -5.84
CA VAL A 54 -6.47 -1.60 -4.90
C VAL A 54 -6.49 -2.79 -3.95
N ASP A 55 -5.49 -3.66 -4.07
CA ASP A 55 -5.30 -4.75 -3.12
C ASP A 55 -4.63 -4.23 -1.86
N VAL A 56 -5.17 -4.61 -0.71
CA VAL A 56 -4.74 -4.18 0.61
C VAL A 56 -4.24 -5.39 1.39
N GLN A 57 -3.08 -5.24 2.01
CA GLN A 57 -2.45 -6.22 2.89
C GLN A 57 -2.04 -5.51 4.18
N LEU A 58 -2.34 -6.13 5.33
CA LEU A 58 -1.90 -5.66 6.64
C LEU A 58 -0.82 -6.58 7.18
N PHE A 59 0.33 -6.03 7.51
CA PHE A 59 1.35 -6.72 8.30
C PHE A 59 1.31 -6.20 9.72
N VAL A 60 0.81 -7.00 10.67
CA VAL A 60 0.72 -6.62 12.08
C VAL A 60 2.06 -6.90 12.74
N THR A 61 2.75 -5.84 13.17
CA THR A 61 4.06 -5.98 13.84
C THR A 61 3.91 -6.19 15.34
N SER A 62 2.94 -5.52 15.97
CA SER A 62 2.67 -5.64 17.39
C SER A 62 1.27 -5.19 17.73
N ILE A 63 0.70 -5.78 18.77
CA ILE A 63 -0.48 -5.27 19.48
C ILE A 63 0.04 -4.71 20.79
N ASP A 64 -0.04 -3.40 20.97
CA ASP A 64 0.65 -2.70 22.06
C ASP A 64 -0.20 -2.66 23.33
N SER A 65 -1.52 -2.46 23.18
CA SER A 65 -2.42 -2.40 24.33
C SER A 65 -3.87 -2.69 23.94
N ILE A 66 -4.62 -3.23 24.89
CA ILE A 66 -6.07 -3.42 24.83
C ILE A 66 -6.63 -2.81 26.11
N ASN A 67 -7.47 -1.79 25.98
CA ASN A 67 -7.98 -1.02 27.11
C ASN A 67 -9.50 -1.13 27.20
N ALA A 68 -9.97 -1.90 28.17
CA ALA A 68 -11.38 -2.11 28.45
C ALA A 68 -12.09 -0.87 29.02
N ILE A 69 -11.36 0.07 29.62
CA ILE A 69 -11.92 1.30 30.20
C ILE A 69 -12.21 2.31 29.09
N SER A 70 -11.23 2.56 28.21
CA SER A 70 -11.39 3.49 27.09
C SER A 70 -12.11 2.86 25.89
N MET A 71 -12.31 1.54 25.87
CA MET A 71 -12.88 0.79 24.74
C MET A 71 -12.07 1.02 23.46
N ASP A 72 -10.76 0.76 23.54
CA ASP A 72 -9.86 0.79 22.39
C ASP A 72 -8.72 -0.21 22.51
N TYR A 73 -8.02 -0.38 21.40
CA TYR A 73 -6.79 -1.13 21.31
C TYR A 73 -5.80 -0.39 20.43
N SER A 74 -4.51 -0.54 20.71
CA SER A 74 -3.43 0.06 19.94
C SER A 74 -2.55 -1.00 19.31
N MET A 75 -2.11 -0.75 18.08
CA MET A 75 -1.25 -1.67 17.33
C MET A 75 -0.33 -0.93 16.37
N ASN A 76 0.78 -1.59 16.02
CA ASN A 76 1.66 -1.18 14.95
C ASN A 76 1.47 -2.09 13.75
N VAL A 77 1.31 -1.48 12.58
CA VAL A 77 1.07 -2.19 11.32
C VAL A 77 1.90 -1.59 10.19
N PHE A 78 2.27 -2.42 9.21
CA PHE A 78 2.52 -1.93 7.86
C PHE A 78 1.26 -2.14 7.02
N LEU A 79 0.74 -1.04 6.47
CA LEU A 79 -0.30 -1.06 5.46
C LEU A 79 0.39 -1.12 4.10
N ARG A 80 0.20 -2.22 3.37
CA ARG A 80 0.65 -2.37 1.99
C ARG A 80 -0.54 -2.30 1.05
N GLN A 81 -0.39 -1.51 0.00
CA GLN A 81 -1.39 -1.32 -1.03
C GLN A 81 -0.75 -1.53 -2.39
N THR A 82 -1.41 -2.28 -3.25
CA THR A 82 -0.94 -2.55 -4.60
C THR A 82 -2.04 -2.30 -5.61
N TRP A 83 -1.69 -1.62 -6.70
CA TRP A 83 -2.61 -1.36 -7.81
C TRP A 83 -1.83 -1.32 -9.12
N ARG A 84 -2.56 -1.23 -10.23
CA ARG A 84 -1.97 -1.06 -11.57
C ARG A 84 -2.30 0.32 -12.10
N ASP A 85 -1.28 1.05 -12.54
CA ASP A 85 -1.42 2.31 -13.26
C ASP A 85 -0.81 2.18 -14.66
N SER A 86 -1.66 2.11 -15.67
CA SER A 86 -1.21 1.97 -17.07
C SER A 86 -0.35 3.14 -17.55
N ARG A 87 -0.48 4.33 -16.94
CA ARG A 87 0.29 5.53 -17.30
C ARG A 87 1.75 5.44 -16.84
N LEU A 88 2.03 4.59 -15.85
CA LEU A 88 3.36 4.34 -15.29
C LEU A 88 4.07 3.15 -15.95
N ASN A 89 3.51 2.56 -17.02
CA ASN A 89 4.14 1.46 -17.74
C ASN A 89 5.31 1.96 -18.61
N PHE A 90 6.52 1.46 -18.34
CA PHE A 90 7.75 1.80 -19.07
C PHE A 90 8.47 0.59 -19.68
N SER A 91 7.82 -0.58 -19.73
CA SER A 91 8.33 -1.82 -20.32
C SER A 91 8.81 -1.67 -21.78
N HIS A 92 8.23 -0.73 -22.53
CA HIS A 92 8.59 -0.45 -23.91
C HIS A 92 9.85 0.44 -24.06
N ILE A 93 10.27 1.09 -22.98
CA ILE A 93 11.35 2.10 -22.98
C ILE A 93 12.66 1.53 -22.44
N SER A 94 12.58 0.62 -21.47
CA SER A 94 13.75 0.10 -20.77
C SER A 94 13.55 -1.33 -20.25
N ASN A 95 14.66 -2.07 -20.14
CA ASN A 95 14.71 -3.40 -19.53
C ASN A 95 14.83 -3.35 -18.00
N ILE A 96 14.81 -2.16 -17.39
CA ILE A 96 14.77 -2.01 -15.94
C ILE A 96 13.45 -2.60 -15.43
N SER A 97 13.51 -3.42 -14.38
CA SER A 97 12.32 -4.08 -13.81
C SER A 97 11.55 -3.19 -12.84
N VAL A 98 12.26 -2.40 -12.01
CA VAL A 98 11.68 -1.62 -10.92
C VAL A 98 12.36 -0.26 -10.76
N LEU A 99 11.55 0.74 -10.43
CA LEU A 99 11.96 2.07 -9.99
C LEU A 99 11.54 2.24 -8.53
N GLU A 100 12.52 2.47 -7.66
CA GLU A 100 12.31 2.77 -6.25
C GLU A 100 12.28 4.28 -6.07
N LEU A 101 11.21 4.80 -5.45
CA LEU A 101 11.04 6.24 -5.26
C LEU A 101 11.46 6.66 -3.85
N ASP A 102 12.18 7.78 -3.78
CA ASP A 102 12.39 8.49 -2.52
C ASP A 102 11.06 9.06 -2.02
N GLN A 103 10.89 9.11 -0.71
CA GLN A 103 9.70 9.67 -0.05
C GLN A 103 9.29 11.07 -0.55
N ARG A 104 10.25 11.91 -0.98
CA ARG A 104 9.98 13.26 -1.48
C ARG A 104 9.29 13.29 -2.84
N ARG A 105 9.29 12.16 -3.55
CA ARG A 105 8.67 11.99 -4.87
C ARG A 105 7.39 11.16 -4.82
N ILE A 106 6.99 10.67 -3.63
CA ILE A 106 5.75 9.89 -3.48
C ILE A 106 4.53 10.75 -3.79
N ASP A 107 4.54 12.03 -3.41
CA ASP A 107 3.42 12.95 -3.66
C ASP A 107 3.23 13.26 -5.16
N ASP A 108 4.21 12.94 -6.01
CA ASP A 108 4.11 13.04 -7.46
C ASP A 108 3.42 11.82 -8.10
N VAL A 109 3.02 10.82 -7.31
CA VAL A 109 2.34 9.60 -7.75
C VAL A 109 0.97 9.54 -7.08
N TRP A 110 -0.07 9.17 -7.83
CA TRP A 110 -1.38 8.93 -7.24
C TRP A 110 -1.31 7.78 -6.23
N VAL A 111 -1.82 7.99 -5.02
CA VAL A 111 -1.92 6.98 -3.95
C VAL A 111 -3.38 6.96 -3.48
N PRO A 112 -3.99 5.78 -3.26
CA PRO A 112 -5.37 5.68 -2.79
C PRO A 112 -5.55 6.31 -1.40
N ASP A 113 -6.69 6.96 -1.19
CA ASP A 113 -7.05 7.72 0.00
C ASP A 113 -7.67 6.84 1.10
N THR A 114 -6.99 5.75 1.42
CA THR A 114 -7.49 4.79 2.40
C THR A 114 -7.40 5.36 3.82
N TYR A 115 -8.52 5.32 4.54
CA TYR A 115 -8.62 5.77 5.91
C TYR A 115 -9.24 4.69 6.81
N PHE A 116 -9.01 4.81 8.11
CA PHE A 116 -9.53 3.90 9.13
C PHE A 116 -10.78 4.50 9.78
N GLN A 117 -11.95 3.91 9.56
CA GLN A 117 -13.22 4.51 9.98
C GLN A 117 -13.38 4.56 11.51
N ASN A 118 -12.89 3.55 12.21
CA ASN A 118 -12.98 3.46 13.67
C ASN A 118 -11.71 3.93 14.40
N GLU A 119 -10.91 4.79 13.76
CA GLU A 119 -9.71 5.35 14.35
C GLU A 119 -10.03 6.42 15.41
N LYS A 120 -9.27 6.38 16.51
CA LYS A 120 -9.26 7.41 17.56
C LYS A 120 -8.00 8.27 17.47
N SER A 121 -6.88 7.64 17.17
CA SER A 121 -5.61 8.31 16.87
C SER A 121 -4.72 7.42 16.00
N ALA A 122 -4.06 8.02 15.02
CA ALA A 122 -3.11 7.36 14.14
C ALA A 122 -1.86 8.23 13.95
N SER A 123 -0.70 7.59 13.89
CA SER A 123 0.56 8.27 13.59
C SER A 123 1.39 7.50 12.58
N VAL A 124 1.88 8.22 11.57
CA VAL A 124 2.88 7.71 10.65
C VAL A 124 4.24 7.74 11.34
N HIS A 125 5.01 6.66 11.22
CA HIS A 125 6.37 6.64 11.75
C HIS A 125 7.30 7.49 10.89
N THR A 126 7.94 8.50 11.49
CA THR A 126 8.76 9.50 10.78
C THR A 126 10.24 9.55 11.15
N VAL A 127 10.67 8.70 12.08
CA VAL A 127 12.06 8.67 12.58
C VAL A 127 12.84 7.52 11.94
N THR A 128 14.03 7.74 11.38
CA THR A 128 14.71 9.03 11.12
C THR A 128 14.19 9.75 9.87
N VAL A 129 13.41 9.04 9.06
CA VAL A 129 12.76 9.49 7.82
C VAL A 129 11.34 8.88 7.81
N PRO A 130 10.31 9.54 7.25
CA PRO A 130 9.02 8.92 6.98
C PRO A 130 9.13 7.51 6.39
N ASN A 131 8.56 6.55 7.11
CA ASN A 131 8.56 5.14 6.75
C ASN A 131 7.47 4.86 5.71
N LYS A 132 7.68 5.41 4.52
CA LYS A 132 6.89 5.21 3.31
C LYS A 132 7.78 4.58 2.24
N LEU A 133 7.26 3.60 1.52
CA LEU A 133 7.90 2.94 0.41
C LEU A 133 6.98 3.01 -0.80
N LEU A 134 7.53 3.34 -1.97
CA LEU A 134 6.80 3.28 -3.24
C LEU A 134 7.70 2.73 -4.35
N HIS A 135 7.32 1.59 -4.91
CA HIS A 135 8.00 0.95 -6.02
C HIS A 135 7.09 0.89 -7.25
N ILE A 136 7.62 1.27 -8.41
CA ILE A 136 6.93 1.20 -9.70
C ILE A 136 7.62 0.12 -10.55
N TYR A 137 6.88 -0.91 -10.91
CA TYR A 137 7.34 -1.96 -11.81
C TYR A 137 7.14 -1.57 -13.27
N ASN A 138 7.93 -2.18 -14.15
CA ASN A 138 7.96 -1.84 -15.57
C ASN A 138 6.63 -2.04 -16.31
N ASP A 139 5.76 -2.91 -15.82
CA ASP A 139 4.44 -3.19 -16.35
C ASP A 139 3.35 -2.22 -15.83
N GLY A 140 3.72 -1.25 -15.00
CA GLY A 140 2.81 -0.28 -14.37
C GLY A 140 2.21 -0.78 -13.05
N PHE A 141 2.66 -1.92 -12.52
CA PHE A 141 2.28 -2.34 -11.17
C PHE A 141 2.98 -1.48 -10.11
N VAL A 142 2.23 -1.00 -9.12
CA VAL A 142 2.73 -0.11 -8.08
C VAL A 142 2.55 -0.76 -6.72
N ILE A 143 3.59 -0.71 -5.90
CA ILE A 143 3.56 -1.13 -4.51
C ILE A 143 3.78 0.09 -3.65
N TYR A 144 2.83 0.39 -2.78
CA TYR A 144 2.94 1.38 -1.72
C TYR A 144 2.90 0.68 -0.36
N SER A 145 3.76 1.09 0.56
CA SER A 145 3.75 0.56 1.93
C SER A 145 4.05 1.68 2.92
N ILE A 146 3.29 1.72 4.02
CA ILE A 146 3.45 2.72 5.08
C ILE A 146 3.40 2.07 6.46
N ARG A 147 4.25 2.52 7.38
CA ARG A 147 4.23 2.09 8.79
C ARG A 147 3.37 3.02 9.64
N LEU A 148 2.39 2.45 10.33
CA LEU A 148 1.39 3.16 11.13
C LEU A 148 1.36 2.63 12.56
N SER A 149 1.21 3.53 13.53
CA SER A 149 0.65 3.21 14.85
C SER A 149 -0.81 3.64 14.85
N LEU A 150 -1.70 2.73 15.20
CA LEU A 150 -3.14 2.94 15.19
C LEU A 150 -3.70 2.67 16.59
N THR A 151 -4.55 3.57 17.07
CA THR A 151 -5.46 3.34 18.20
C THR A 151 -6.88 3.35 17.66
N LEU A 152 -7.55 2.21 17.79
CA LEU A 152 -8.84 1.95 17.15
C LEU A 152 -9.91 1.69 18.22
N SER A 153 -11.10 2.22 18.00
CA SER A 153 -12.25 1.98 18.84
C SER A 153 -12.71 0.52 18.75
N CYS A 154 -12.96 -0.09 19.91
CA CYS A 154 -13.48 -1.44 20.03
C CYS A 154 -14.49 -1.51 21.17
N ILE A 155 -15.76 -1.75 20.83
CA ILE A 155 -16.82 -1.97 21.82
C ILE A 155 -16.66 -3.39 22.36
N MET A 156 -16.20 -3.50 23.60
CA MET A 156 -15.93 -4.77 24.27
C MET A 156 -17.15 -5.27 25.05
N ASP A 157 -17.30 -6.58 25.14
CA ASP A 157 -18.33 -7.24 25.94
C ASP A 157 -17.73 -7.80 27.23
N LEU A 158 -17.86 -7.04 28.32
CA LEU A 158 -17.17 -7.31 29.59
C LEU A 158 -17.98 -8.21 30.55
N ARG A 159 -18.99 -8.92 30.06
CA ARG A 159 -19.87 -9.77 30.91
C ARG A 159 -19.10 -10.90 31.62
N PHE A 160 -17.98 -11.35 31.07
CA PHE A 160 -17.16 -12.45 31.60
C PHE A 160 -15.75 -12.01 32.01
N PHE A 161 -15.53 -10.71 32.22
CA PHE A 161 -14.27 -10.19 32.72
C PHE A 161 -13.89 -10.88 34.05
N PRO A 162 -12.63 -11.32 34.26
CA PRO A 162 -11.42 -11.08 33.47
C PRO A 162 -11.01 -12.21 32.49
N MET A 163 -11.90 -13.13 32.16
CA MET A 163 -11.64 -14.25 31.22
C MET A 163 -12.64 -14.20 30.06
N ASP A 164 -12.54 -13.16 29.24
CA ASP A 164 -13.45 -12.87 28.15
C ASP A 164 -12.77 -12.78 26.78
N ASP A 165 -13.50 -13.22 25.76
CA ASP A 165 -13.09 -13.13 24.36
C ASP A 165 -13.59 -11.80 23.78
N GLN A 166 -12.67 -10.95 23.34
CA GLN A 166 -13.00 -9.67 22.72
C GLN A 166 -12.83 -9.72 21.21
N THR A 167 -13.84 -9.24 20.48
CA THR A 167 -13.79 -9.14 19.02
C THR A 167 -13.67 -7.68 18.61
N CYS A 168 -12.45 -7.26 18.23
CA CYS A 168 -12.16 -5.91 17.79
C CYS A 168 -11.94 -5.86 16.29
N SER A 169 -12.53 -4.88 15.60
CA SER A 169 -12.47 -4.80 14.14
C SER A 169 -11.61 -3.63 13.66
N ILE A 170 -11.06 -3.74 12.47
CA ILE A 170 -10.50 -2.64 11.67
C ILE A 170 -11.42 -2.44 10.48
N PHE A 171 -11.86 -1.20 10.27
CA PHE A 171 -12.64 -0.80 9.10
C PHE A 171 -11.79 0.14 8.25
N MET A 172 -11.51 -0.27 7.02
CA MET A 172 -10.77 0.54 6.04
C MET A 172 -11.67 0.90 4.86
N GLU A 173 -11.68 2.17 4.49
CA GLU A 173 -12.53 2.70 3.43
C GLU A 173 -11.75 3.69 2.56
N SER A 174 -12.24 3.95 1.35
CA SER A 174 -11.81 5.13 0.58
C SER A 174 -12.59 6.35 1.05
N TYR A 175 -11.91 7.48 1.22
CA TYR A 175 -12.51 8.68 1.80
C TYR A 175 -13.30 9.50 0.77
N GLY A 176 -12.68 9.85 -0.35
CA GLY A 176 -13.19 10.75 -1.38
C GLY A 176 -13.68 10.06 -2.65
N TYR A 177 -13.31 8.80 -2.89
CA TYR A 177 -13.75 8.06 -4.08
C TYR A 177 -14.96 7.18 -3.82
N SER A 178 -15.81 7.04 -4.85
CA SER A 178 -16.83 6.01 -4.87
C SER A 178 -16.24 4.65 -5.27
N ILE A 179 -16.95 3.57 -4.99
CA ILE A 179 -16.62 2.19 -5.36
C ILE A 179 -16.52 1.99 -6.87
N GLU A 180 -17.18 2.86 -7.65
CA GLU A 180 -17.11 2.85 -9.12
C GLU A 180 -15.78 3.43 -9.62
N ASN A 181 -15.07 4.20 -8.79
CA ASN A 181 -13.79 4.82 -9.14
C ASN A 181 -12.61 4.15 -8.42
N VAL A 182 -12.74 3.82 -7.12
CA VAL A 182 -11.72 3.10 -6.36
C VAL A 182 -12.36 1.98 -5.57
N ALA A 183 -11.93 0.75 -5.85
CA ALA A 183 -12.40 -0.46 -5.19
C ALA A 183 -11.27 -1.09 -4.37
N LEU A 184 -11.34 -0.91 -3.06
CA LEU A 184 -10.45 -1.60 -2.12
C LEU A 184 -10.81 -3.09 -2.05
N LYS A 185 -9.80 -3.97 -2.12
CA LYS A 185 -9.92 -5.43 -2.01
C LYS A 185 -8.84 -5.98 -1.09
N TRP A 186 -9.11 -7.12 -0.46
CA TRP A 186 -8.07 -7.85 0.27
C TRP A 186 -7.09 -8.49 -0.71
N ASN A 187 -5.80 -8.44 -0.40
CA ASN A 187 -4.81 -9.23 -1.13
C ASN A 187 -5.26 -10.71 -1.14
N PRO A 188 -5.28 -11.38 -2.31
CA PRO A 188 -5.88 -12.71 -2.43
C PRO A 188 -5.06 -13.82 -1.79
N ASP A 189 -3.74 -13.62 -1.64
CA ASP A 189 -2.83 -14.63 -1.12
C ASP A 189 -2.76 -14.52 0.41
N ASP A 190 -2.25 -13.39 0.91
CA ASP A 190 -2.01 -13.16 2.34
C ASP A 190 -2.54 -11.79 2.77
N PRO A 191 -3.85 -11.65 3.05
CA PRO A 191 -4.45 -10.37 3.39
C PRO A 191 -4.02 -9.80 4.75
N VAL A 192 -3.74 -10.65 5.73
CA VAL A 192 -3.19 -10.26 7.04
C VAL A 192 -2.05 -11.19 7.41
N ILE A 193 -0.88 -10.61 7.66
CA ILE A 193 0.33 -11.31 8.08
C ILE A 193 0.67 -10.86 9.50
N PHE A 194 1.02 -11.80 10.37
CA PHE A 194 1.48 -11.52 11.72
C PHE A 194 2.99 -11.65 11.77
N GLY A 195 3.67 -10.56 12.14
CA GLY A 195 5.11 -10.55 12.43
C GLY A 195 5.39 -10.67 13.93
N LEU A 196 4.54 -11.37 14.67
CA LEU A 196 4.67 -11.57 16.12
C LEU A 196 5.68 -12.69 16.38
N ASP A 197 6.46 -12.57 17.48
CA ASP A 197 7.34 -13.66 17.92
C ASP A 197 6.51 -14.92 18.19
N ASP A 198 7.02 -16.11 17.82
CA ASP A 198 6.34 -17.42 17.87
C ASP A 198 5.70 -17.80 19.24
N ASN A 199 6.01 -17.08 20.31
CA ASN A 199 5.42 -17.28 21.64
C ASN A 199 4.06 -16.58 21.85
N ASP A 200 3.70 -15.59 21.02
CA ASP A 200 2.46 -14.82 21.14
C ASP A 200 1.34 -15.31 20.21
N GLU A 201 1.66 -16.23 19.29
CA GLU A 201 0.76 -16.75 18.27
C GLU A 201 -0.46 -17.49 18.87
N GLN A 202 -0.37 -17.97 20.11
CA GLN A 202 -1.48 -18.64 20.80
C GLN A 202 -2.49 -17.68 21.45
N THR A 203 -2.19 -16.38 21.59
CA THR A 203 -3.05 -15.43 22.33
C THR A 203 -4.03 -14.66 21.42
N TYR A 204 -3.82 -14.69 20.10
CA TYR A 204 -4.56 -13.84 19.15
C TYR A 204 -4.97 -14.62 17.90
N ARG A 205 -6.24 -14.50 17.49
CA ARG A 205 -6.75 -15.03 16.21
C ARG A 205 -7.32 -13.88 15.38
N SER A 206 -7.27 -13.96 14.05
CA SER A 206 -7.98 -13.02 13.18
C SER A 206 -8.89 -13.74 12.20
N SER A 207 -9.98 -13.08 11.81
CA SER A 207 -10.84 -13.48 10.72
C SER A 207 -11.07 -12.27 9.82
N ILE A 208 -10.95 -12.51 8.52
CA ILE A 208 -11.02 -11.46 7.52
C ILE A 208 -12.36 -11.60 6.80
N SER A 209 -13.03 -10.49 6.55
CA SER A 209 -14.23 -10.48 5.72
C SER A 209 -14.26 -9.23 4.86
N THR A 210 -14.36 -9.39 3.55
CA THR A 210 -14.77 -8.29 2.67
C THR A 210 -16.27 -8.11 2.78
N ASN A 211 -16.73 -6.95 3.25
CA ASN A 211 -18.13 -6.57 3.14
C ASN A 211 -18.23 -5.48 2.07
N LEU A 212 -18.70 -5.84 0.89
CA LEU A 212 -19.20 -4.87 -0.10
C LEU A 212 -20.53 -4.32 0.44
N TRP A 213 -20.48 -3.40 1.40
CA TRP A 213 -21.69 -2.78 1.92
C TRP A 213 -22.24 -1.84 0.84
N LYS A 214 -23.36 -2.22 0.21
CA LYS A 214 -24.14 -1.35 -0.68
C LYS A 214 -25.33 -0.78 0.09
N PRO A 215 -25.19 0.29 0.92
CA PRO A 215 -26.35 1.06 1.30
C PRO A 215 -26.84 1.84 0.09
N ARG A 216 -28.16 1.98 -0.04
CA ARG A 216 -28.85 2.68 -1.13
C ARG A 216 -28.49 4.17 -1.30
N ALA A 217 -27.51 4.72 -0.59
CA ALA A 217 -27.25 6.17 -0.57
C ALA A 217 -25.79 6.64 -0.41
N ALA A 218 -24.79 5.76 -0.29
CA ALA A 218 -23.37 6.16 -0.33
C ALA A 218 -22.50 4.97 -0.80
N LEU A 219 -21.77 5.17 -1.89
CA LEU A 219 -21.17 4.14 -2.74
C LEU A 219 -19.68 3.97 -2.43
N GLN A 220 -19.25 3.52 -1.26
CA GLN A 220 -17.82 3.35 -0.93
C GLN A 220 -17.44 1.87 -0.74
N SER A 221 -16.21 1.50 -1.11
CA SER A 221 -15.69 0.15 -0.82
C SER A 221 -15.17 0.09 0.63
N THR A 222 -15.67 -0.86 1.41
CA THR A 222 -15.26 -1.08 2.80
C THR A 222 -14.59 -2.44 2.97
N LEU A 223 -13.38 -2.43 3.53
CA LEU A 223 -12.66 -3.63 3.96
C LEU A 223 -12.78 -3.78 5.47
N LEU A 224 -13.06 -5.01 5.92
CA LEU A 224 -13.21 -5.35 7.33
C LEU A 224 -12.28 -6.48 7.74
N VAL A 225 -11.55 -6.29 8.83
CA VAL A 225 -10.84 -7.37 9.55
C VAL A 225 -11.36 -7.43 10.97
N ARG A 226 -11.60 -8.64 11.47
CA ARG A 226 -11.88 -8.90 12.88
C ARG A 226 -10.65 -9.55 13.53
N PHE A 227 -10.22 -8.98 14.63
CA PHE A 227 -9.25 -9.54 15.56
C PHE A 227 -10.00 -10.08 16.76
N TYR A 228 -9.66 -11.30 17.17
CA TYR A 228 -10.15 -11.96 18.36
C TYR A 228 -9.01 -11.96 19.38
N PHE A 229 -9.22 -11.22 20.45
CA PHE A 229 -8.28 -11.09 21.55
C PHE A 229 -8.78 -11.90 22.73
N TYR A 230 -7.90 -12.75 23.27
CA TYR A 230 -8.14 -13.39 24.56
C TYR A 230 -7.61 -12.48 25.67
N VAL A 231 -8.51 -11.83 26.41
CA VAL A 231 -8.10 -11.01 27.56
C VAL A 231 -8.00 -11.94 28.76
N SER A 232 -6.77 -12.31 29.13
CA SER A 232 -6.51 -12.96 30.41
C SER A 232 -5.69 -12.02 31.29
N VAL A 233 -6.16 -11.80 32.52
CA VAL A 233 -5.35 -11.11 33.52
C VAL A 233 -4.21 -12.04 33.91
N THR A 234 -3.05 -11.88 33.28
CA THR A 234 -1.80 -12.10 34.00
C THR A 234 -1.63 -10.89 34.91
N LEU A 235 -1.96 -11.07 36.19
CA LEU A 235 -1.57 -10.16 37.26
C LEU A 235 -0.04 -9.97 37.17
N SER A 236 0.41 -8.94 36.45
CA SER A 236 1.77 -8.45 36.60
C SER A 236 1.87 -7.99 38.05
N ARG A 237 2.56 -8.80 38.87
CA ARG A 237 2.95 -8.47 40.24
C ARG A 237 3.46 -7.03 40.28
N VAL A 238 2.69 -6.15 40.91
CA VAL A 238 3.26 -4.99 41.57
C VAL A 238 3.78 -5.51 42.91
N SER A 239 5.09 -5.73 42.97
CA SER A 239 5.86 -5.82 44.21
C SER A 239 7.25 -5.26 43.96
#